data_AF-A0A952II92-F1
#
_entry.id   AF-A0A952II92-F1
#
_cell.length_a   1.000
_cell.length_b   1.000
_cell.length_c   1.000
_cell.angle_alpha   90.00
_cell.angle_beta   90.00
_cell.angle_gamma   90.00
#
_symmetry.space_group_name_H-M   'P 1'
#
loop_
_entity.id
_entity.type
_entity.pdbx_description
1 polymer ?
#
loop_
_entity_poly.entity_id
_entity_poly.type
_entity_poly.pdbx_seq_one_letter_code
_entity_poly.pdbx_strand_id
1 'polypeptide(L)'
;MNWAGTEIRQFKDHAGEARKIGLRLTIAFSFVSLMFLALVLRFYSLQVTHHEDYATQSDRNRIHIRPIPPNRGLIFDSRGQLLADNRP
;
A
#
# COMPACT_ATOMS: atom_id res chain seq x y z
N MET A 1 -44.77 48.67 -36.32
CA MET A 1 -44.80 47.71 -35.20
C MET A 1 -43.72 46.68 -35.49
N ASN A 2 -42.53 46.91 -34.94
CA ASN A 2 -41.27 46.40 -35.49
C ASN A 2 -40.85 45.18 -34.66
N TRP A 3 -41.29 43.99 -35.06
CA TRP A 3 -40.97 42.71 -34.41
C TRP A 3 -39.75 42.03 -35.03
N ALA A 4 -38.69 42.79 -35.32
CA ALA A 4 -37.45 42.21 -35.81
C ALA A 4 -36.56 41.84 -34.61
N GLY A 5 -36.72 40.61 -34.12
CA GLY A 5 -35.76 39.99 -33.22
C GLY A 5 -34.38 39.95 -33.90
N THR A 6 -33.42 40.66 -33.32
CA THR A 6 -32.02 40.53 -33.68
C THR A 6 -31.51 39.26 -33.01
N GLU A 7 -31.68 38.13 -33.68
CA GLU A 7 -30.96 36.89 -33.36
C GLU A 7 -29.47 37.15 -33.58
N ILE A 8 -28.77 37.58 -32.53
CA ILE A 8 -27.31 37.69 -32.53
C ILE A 8 -26.79 36.26 -32.64
N ARG A 9 -26.49 35.84 -33.87
CA ARG A 9 -25.78 34.59 -34.13
C ARG A 9 -24.39 34.73 -33.54
N GLN A 10 -24.25 34.34 -32.28
CA GLN A 10 -22.98 34.23 -31.60
C GLN A 10 -22.15 33.19 -32.35
N PHE A 11 -21.20 33.64 -33.17
CA PHE A 11 -20.27 32.75 -33.87
C PHE A 11 -19.44 32.01 -32.81
N LYS A 12 -19.76 30.74 -32.59
CA LYS A 12 -19.10 29.88 -31.62
C LYS A 12 -17.69 29.55 -32.14
N ASP A 13 -16.66 30.06 -31.47
CA ASP A 13 -15.26 29.79 -31.83
C ASP A 13 -14.83 28.42 -31.32
N HIS A 14 -15.08 27.41 -32.14
CA HIS A 14 -14.71 26.02 -31.88
C HIS A 14 -13.19 25.81 -31.77
N ALA A 15 -12.38 26.63 -32.45
CA ALA A 15 -10.92 26.49 -32.46
C ALA A 15 -10.31 26.95 -31.12
N GLY A 16 -10.80 28.08 -30.58
CA GLY A 16 -10.40 28.57 -29.26
C GLY A 16 -10.82 27.66 -28.11
N GLU A 17 -12.01 27.05 -28.20
CA GLU A 17 -12.50 26.06 -27.22
C GLU A 17 -11.66 24.78 -27.24
N ALA A 18 -11.35 24.24 -28.42
CA ALA A 18 -10.56 23.02 -28.58
C ALA A 18 -9.14 23.16 -27.99
N ARG A 19 -8.49 24.31 -28.21
CA ARG A 19 -7.15 24.58 -27.66
C ARG A 19 -7.13 24.63 -26.13
N LYS A 20 -8.16 25.23 -25.51
CA LYS A 20 -8.29 25.28 -24.04
C LYS A 20 -8.48 23.89 -23.44
N ILE A 21 -9.28 23.05 -24.11
CA ILE A 21 -9.49 21.66 -23.69
C ILE A 21 -8.19 20.86 -23.83
N GLY A 22 -7.50 20.98 -24.97
CA GLY A 22 -6.22 20.31 -25.21
C GLY A 22 -5.18 20.63 -24.14
N LEU A 23 -5.01 21.92 -23.79
CA LEU A 23 -4.08 22.34 -22.74
C LEU A 23 -4.42 21.73 -21.38
N ARG A 24 -5.70 21.72 -20.99
CA ARG A 24 -6.14 21.11 -19.72
C ARG A 24 -5.86 19.60 -19.69
N LEU A 25 -6.10 18.91 -20.80
CA LEU A 25 -5.82 17.48 -20.93
C LEU A 25 -4.31 17.20 -20.83
N THR A 26 -3.47 18.00 -21.50
CA THR A 26 -2.01 17.85 -21.42
C THR A 26 -1.50 18.10 -20.00
N ILE A 27 -2.00 19.14 -19.32
CA ILE A 27 -1.65 19.43 -17.93
C ILE A 27 -2.07 18.26 -17.03
N ALA A 28 -3.31 17.81 -17.11
CA ALA A 28 -3.81 16.70 -16.31
C ALA A 28 -3.01 15.42 -16.56
N PHE A 29 -2.73 15.09 -17.83
CA PHE A 29 -1.92 13.92 -18.19
C PHE A 29 -0.50 14.01 -17.66
N SER A 30 0.16 15.18 -17.79
CA SER A 30 1.50 15.39 -17.25
C SER A 30 1.54 15.25 -15.74
N PHE A 31 0.51 15.75 -15.05
CA PHE A 31 0.41 15.68 -13.60
C PHE A 31 0.25 14.22 -13.13
N VAL A 32 -0.67 13.47 -13.74
CA VAL A 32 -0.86 12.04 -13.46
C VAL A 32 0.41 11.25 -13.78
N SER A 33 1.07 11.53 -14.90
CA SER A 33 2.32 10.87 -15.28
C SER A 33 3.44 11.12 -14.27
N LEU A 34 3.54 12.34 -13.74
CA LEU A 34 4.53 12.69 -12.72
C LEU A 34 4.24 11.99 -11.38
N MET A 35 2.97 11.90 -10.97
CA MET A 35 2.58 11.11 -9.80
C MET A 35 2.92 9.63 -9.98
N PHE A 36 2.65 9.07 -11.17
CA PHE A 36 2.98 7.68 -11.46
C PHE A 36 4.50 7.44 -11.43
N LEU A 37 5.29 8.36 -11.97
CA LEU A 37 6.75 8.30 -11.89
C LEU A 37 7.25 8.29 -10.44
N ALA A 38 6.66 9.11 -9.57
CA ALA A 38 6.98 9.12 -8.15
C ALA A 38 6.68 7.76 -7.48
N LEU A 39 5.56 7.10 -7.85
CA LEU A 39 5.24 5.74 -7.37
C LEU A 39 6.26 4.71 -7.86
N VAL A 40 6.68 4.78 -9.14
CA VAL A 40 7.71 3.88 -9.69
C VAL A 40 9.04 4.06 -8.95
N LEU A 41 9.46 5.30 -8.68
CA LEU A 41 10.67 5.58 -7.90
C LEU A 41 10.56 5.05 -6.47
N ARG A 42 9.40 5.21 -5.82
CA ARG A 42 9.15 4.67 -4.48
C ARG A 42 9.21 3.14 -4.48
N PHE A 43 8.59 2.50 -5.47
CA PHE A 43 8.62 1.05 -5.63
C PHE A 43 10.06 0.56 -5.83
N TYR A 44 10.83 1.20 -6.72
CA TYR A 44 12.24 0.88 -6.93
C TYR A 44 13.05 1.00 -5.63
N SER A 45 12.86 2.08 -4.85
CA SER A 45 13.52 2.27 -3.57
C SER A 45 13.22 1.15 -2.57
N LEU A 46 11.98 0.68 -2.51
CA LEU A 46 11.60 -0.44 -1.63
C LEU A 46 12.17 -1.77 -2.12
N GLN A 47 12.16 -2.00 -3.43
CA GLN A 47 12.52 -3.29 -4.03
C GLN A 47 14.01 -3.48 -4.29
N VAL A 48 14.79 -2.40 -4.44
CA VAL A 48 16.22 -2.47 -4.73
C VAL A 48 17.04 -2.00 -3.54
N THR A 49 16.77 -0.79 -3.03
CA THR A 49 17.57 -0.24 -1.93
C THR A 49 17.28 -0.94 -0.59
N HIS A 50 16.02 -1.26 -0.32
CA HIS A 50 15.60 -1.88 0.97
C HIS A 50 15.25 -3.36 0.84
N HIS A 51 15.62 -4.01 -0.28
CA HIS A 51 15.27 -5.40 -0.54
C HIS A 51 15.70 -6.33 0.58
N GLU A 52 16.99 -6.27 0.93
CA GLU A 52 17.61 -7.18 1.89
C GLU A 52 17.03 -7.00 3.30
N ASP A 53 16.74 -5.76 3.70
CA ASP A 53 16.14 -5.44 5.00
C ASP A 53 14.74 -6.05 5.14
N TYR A 54 13.89 -5.85 4.13
CA TYR A 54 12.53 -6.37 4.16
C TYR A 54 12.45 -7.88 3.97
N ALA A 55 13.38 -8.47 3.20
CA ALA A 55 13.53 -9.92 3.09
C ALA A 55 13.92 -10.53 4.45
N THR A 56 14.93 -9.95 5.11
CA THR A 56 15.39 -10.39 6.44
C THR A 56 14.29 -10.26 7.49
N GLN A 57 13.54 -9.16 7.50
CA GLN A 57 12.44 -8.97 8.45
C GLN A 57 11.30 -9.96 8.21
N SER A 58 11.00 -10.28 6.94
CA SER A 58 9.99 -11.29 6.59
C SER A 58 10.41 -12.70 7.05
N ASP A 59 11.68 -13.04 6.90
CA ASP A 59 12.22 -14.32 7.38
C ASP A 59 12.15 -14.44 8.91
N ARG A 60 12.44 -13.36 9.63
CA ARG A 60 12.25 -13.32 11.10
C ARG A 60 10.78 -13.50 11.48
N ASN A 61 9.86 -12.88 10.75
CA ASN A 61 8.42 -13.07 10.98
C ASN A 61 7.96 -14.51 10.67
N ARG A 62 8.64 -15.22 9.78
CA ARG A 62 8.35 -16.62 9.44
C ARG A 62 8.75 -17.60 10.54
N ILE A 63 9.80 -17.30 11.30
CA ILE A 63 10.34 -18.21 12.31
C ILE A 63 9.84 -17.80 13.70
N HIS A 64 8.75 -18.41 14.13
CA HIS A 64 8.33 -18.36 15.53
C HIS A 64 8.95 -19.52 16.31
N ILE A 65 10.03 -19.21 17.05
CA ILE A 65 10.60 -20.14 18.02
C ILE A 65 9.58 -20.27 19.17
N ARG A 66 8.82 -21.36 19.17
CA ARG A 66 8.02 -21.74 20.33
C ARG A 66 8.92 -22.56 21.26
N PRO A 67 9.32 -22.04 22.43
CA PRO A 67 10.03 -22.84 23.40
C PRO A 67 9.12 -23.98 23.87
N ILE A 68 9.65 -25.21 23.84
CA ILE A 68 8.98 -26.35 24.48
C ILE A 68 9.30 -26.23 25.97
N PRO A 69 8.29 -26.04 26.85
CA PRO A 69 8.54 -25.98 28.27
C PRO A 69 9.13 -27.32 28.74
N PRO A 70 10.16 -27.32 29.60
CA PRO A 70 10.68 -28.56 30.14
C PRO A 70 9.60 -29.26 30.97
N ASN A 71 9.56 -30.60 30.92
CA ASN A 71 8.71 -31.37 31.81
C ASN A 71 9.12 -31.07 33.26
N ARG A 72 8.15 -30.68 34.09
CA ARG A 72 8.40 -30.44 35.52
C ARG A 72 8.79 -31.76 36.19
N GLY A 73 9.75 -31.71 37.10
CA GLY A 73 10.21 -32.90 37.83
C GLY A 73 9.11 -33.53 38.67
N LEU A 74 9.18 -34.85 38.82
CA LEU A 74 8.29 -35.64 39.68
C LEU A 74 8.64 -35.38 41.16
N ILE A 75 7.63 -35.17 42.00
CA ILE A 75 7.83 -34.99 43.45
C ILE A 75 7.52 -36.32 44.14
N PHE A 76 8.47 -36.82 44.94
CA PHE A 76 8.34 -38.06 45.70
C PHE A 76 8.36 -37.80 47.21
N ASP A 77 7.62 -38.59 47.98
CA ASP A 77 7.76 -38.71 49.44
C ASP A 77 9.10 -39.39 49.79
N SER A 78 9.55 -39.22 51.03
CA SER A 78 10.64 -39.95 51.70
C SER A 78 10.62 -41.48 51.53
N ARG A 79 9.46 -42.06 51.22
CA ARG A 79 9.26 -43.50 50.94
C ARG A 79 9.22 -43.86 49.45
N GLY A 80 9.54 -42.91 48.56
CA GLY A 80 9.56 -43.10 47.11
C GLY A 80 8.17 -43.13 46.45
N GLN A 81 7.10 -42.77 47.17
CA GLN A 81 5.76 -42.64 46.57
C GLN A 81 5.62 -41.32 45.83
N LEU A 82 5.04 -41.37 44.62
CA LEU A 82 4.79 -40.19 43.78
C LEU A 82 3.69 -39.33 44.41
N LEU A 83 4.03 -38.07 44.72
CA LEU A 83 3.11 -37.08 45.30
C LEU A 83 2.58 -36.10 44.26
N ALA A 84 3.36 -35.79 43.22
CA ALA A 84 2.92 -34.96 42.11
C ALA A 84 3.57 -35.42 40.79
N ASP A 85 2.72 -35.70 39.81
CA ASP A 85 3.08 -35.97 38.41
C ASP A 85 2.75 -34.74 37.56
N ASN A 86 3.44 -34.58 36.43
CA ASN A 86 3.28 -33.47 35.51
C ASN A 86 2.80 -34.02 34.15
N ARG A 87 1.56 -34.51 34.12
CA ARG A 87 0.87 -34.90 32.88
C ARG A 87 0.11 -33.70 32.31
N PRO A 88 0.11 -33.51 30.98
CA PRO A 88 -0.72 -32.49 30.33
C PRO A 88 -2.22 -32.81 30.43
#